data_AF-A0A6V7I520-F1
#
_entry.id   AF-A0A6V7I520-F1
#
_cell.length_a   1.000
_cell.length_b   1.000
_cell.length_c   1.000
_cell.angle_alpha   90.00
_cell.angle_beta   90.00
_cell.angle_gamma   90.00
#
_symmetry.space_group_name_H-M   'P 1'
#
loop_
_entity.id
_entity.type
_entity.pdbx_description
1 polymer ?
#
loop_
_entity_poly.entity_id
_entity_poly.type
_entity_poly.pdbx_seq_one_letter_code
_entity_poly.pdbx_strand_id
1 'polypeptide(L)' 'EFENDWEIKVQDAVLEKCGENVRILHIKVDRGSKEGCVYLKCLTHDDAGKAYRALHGCWFD' A
#
# COMPACT_ATOMS: atom_id res chain seq x y z
N GLU A 1 12.60 12.62 17.41
CA GLU A 1 11.62 12.23 16.38
C GLU A 1 12.27 11.11 15.58
N PHE A 2 11.77 9.88 15.70
CA PHE A 2 12.52 8.69 15.31
C PHE A 2 12.36 8.40 13.81
N GLU A 3 13.48 8.06 13.18
CA GLU A 3 13.71 7.65 11.78
C GLU A 3 12.86 6.43 11.29
N ASN A 4 11.85 6.00 12.06
CA ASN A 4 11.13 4.74 11.89
C ASN A 4 9.70 4.86 11.30
N ASP A 5 9.22 6.07 11.02
CA ASP A 5 7.84 6.30 10.53
C ASP A 5 7.69 6.27 9.00
N TRP A 6 8.76 6.03 8.24
CA TRP A 6 8.69 6.02 6.77
C TRP A 6 7.73 4.96 6.23
N GLU A 7 7.60 3.82 6.92
CA GLU A 7 6.65 2.77 6.55
C GLU A 7 5.21 3.16 6.78
N ILE A 8 4.95 4.06 7.73
CA ILE A 8 3.61 4.59 7.98
C ILE A 8 3.26 5.52 6.83
N LYS A 9 4.20 6.37 6.40
CA LYS A 9 4.01 7.19 5.18
C LYS A 9 3.72 6.34 3.93
N VAL A 10 4.42 5.22 3.77
CA VAL A 10 4.15 4.29 2.64
C VAL A 10 2.75 3.66 2.76
N GLN A 11 2.34 3.27 3.97
CA GLN A 11 0.99 2.75 4.21
C GLN A 11 -0.09 3.80 3.93
N ASP A 12 0.10 5.01 4.43
CA ASP A 12 -0.82 6.13 4.23
C ASP A 12 -0.95 6.46 2.75
N ALA A 13 0.16 6.54 2.01
CA ALA A 13 0.14 6.78 0.57
C ALA A 13 -0.63 5.71 -0.21
N VAL A 14 -0.48 4.43 0.19
CA VAL A 14 -1.24 3.32 -0.41
C VAL A 14 -2.73 3.49 -0.13
N LEU A 15 -3.11 3.86 1.10
CA LEU A 15 -4.51 4.08 1.50
C LEU A 15 -5.11 5.27 0.75
N GLU A 16 -4.41 6.39 0.68
CA GLU A 16 -4.84 7.59 -0.03
C GLU A 16 -5.05 7.30 -1.52
N LYS A 17 -4.14 6.55 -2.15
CA LYS A 17 -4.23 6.24 -3.58
C LYS A 17 -5.38 5.30 -3.92
N CYS A 18 -5.62 4.30 -3.06
CA CYS A 18 -6.72 3.36 -3.24
C CYS A 18 -8.09 4.00 -2.93
N GLY A 19 -8.11 4.96 -2.01
CA GLY A 19 -9.32 5.66 -1.57
C GLY A 19 -10.37 4.73 -0.95
N GLU A 20 -11.58 5.25 -0.75
CA GLU A 20 -12.67 4.53 -0.07
C GLU A 20 -13.27 3.37 -0.90
N ASN A 21 -12.91 3.28 -2.19
CA ASN A 21 -13.46 2.31 -3.13
C ASN A 21 -12.83 0.91 -3.03
N VAL A 22 -11.76 0.76 -2.24
CA VAL A 22 -11.01 -0.49 -2.09
C VAL A 22 -11.04 -0.94 -0.65
N ARG A 23 -11.56 -2.15 -0.40
CA ARG A 23 -11.59 -2.74 0.94
C ARG A 23 -10.26 -3.43 1.26
N ILE A 24 -9.29 -2.66 1.72
CA ILE A 24 -7.99 -3.16 2.22
C ILE A 24 -8.17 -3.62 3.67
N LEU A 25 -7.74 -4.84 3.98
CA LEU A 25 -7.81 -5.45 5.32
C LEU A 25 -6.48 -5.37 6.07
N HIS A 26 -5.35 -5.41 5.35
CA HIS A 26 -4.02 -5.38 5.94
C HIS A 26 -2.99 -4.87 4.92
N ILE A 27 -2.04 -4.07 5.39
CA ILE A 27 -0.87 -3.62 4.62
C ILE A 27 0.38 -3.98 5.43
N LYS A 28 1.39 -4.53 4.77
CA LYS A 28 2.68 -4.82 5.37
C LYS A 28 3.80 -4.30 4.48
N VAL A 29 4.56 -3.35 4.99
CA VAL A 29 5.83 -2.92 4.40
C VAL A 29 6.91 -3.89 4.86
N ASP A 30 7.66 -4.45 3.90
CA ASP A 30 8.80 -5.31 4.19
C ASP A 30 10.09 -4.47 4.28
N ARG A 31 10.46 -4.13 5.52
CA ARG A 31 11.67 -3.35 5.82
C ARG A 31 12.98 -4.04 5.40
N GLY A 32 12.95 -5.37 5.25
CA GLY A 32 14.13 -6.15 4.83
C GLY A 32 14.27 -6.25 3.31
N SER A 33 13.21 -5.90 2.57
CA SER A 33 13.23 -5.97 1.11
C SER A 33 14.09 -4.86 0.52
N LYS A 34 15.15 -5.24 -0.20
CA LYS A 34 15.98 -4.32 -0.98
C LYS A 34 15.22 -3.66 -2.13
N GLU A 35 14.11 -4.27 -2.55
CA GLU A 35 13.26 -3.79 -3.64
C GLU A 35 12.10 -2.91 -3.13
N GLY A 36 11.93 -2.77 -1.82
CA GLY A 36 10.86 -1.95 -1.23
C GLY A 36 9.47 -2.60 -1.34
N CYS A 37 9.38 -3.92 -1.16
CA CYS A 37 8.12 -4.65 -1.31
C CYS A 37 7.08 -4.24 -0.25
N VAL A 38 5.84 -4.05 -0.70
CA VAL A 38 4.66 -3.82 0.14
C VAL A 38 3.59 -4.85 -0.21
N TYR A 39 3.07 -5.53 0.81
CA TYR A 39 2.05 -6.57 0.65
C TYR A 39 0.70 -6.07 1.13
N LEU A 40 -0.33 -6.27 0.32
CA LEU A 40 -1.70 -5.88 0.63
C LEU A 40 -2.60 -7.11 0.68
N LYS A 41 -3.49 -7.16 1.68
CA LYS A 41 -4.62 -8.10 1.73
C LYS A 41 -5.91 -7.32 1.55
N CYS A 42 -6.67 -7.65 0.52
CA CYS A 42 -8.00 -7.07 0.28
C CYS A 42 -9.12 -8.05 0.69
N LEU A 43 -10.33 -7.53 0.87
CA LEU A 43 -11.50 -8.34 1.23
C LEU A 43 -11.90 -9.31 0.12
N THR A 44 -11.87 -8.86 -1.14
CA THR A 44 -12.22 -9.66 -2.32
C THR A 44 -11.17 -9.54 -3.43
N HIS A 45 -11.26 -10.42 -4.44
CA HIS A 45 -10.44 -10.32 -5.64
C HIS A 45 -10.75 -9.07 -6.47
N ASP A 46 -12.00 -8.60 -6.48
CA ASP A 46 -12.38 -7.36 -7.16
C ASP A 46 -11.73 -6.13 -6.50
N ASP A 47 -11.73 -6.08 -5.15
CA ASP A 47 -11.01 -5.06 -4.39
C ASP A 47 -9.51 -5.07 -4.73
N ALA A 48 -8.89 -6.25 -4.77
CA ALA A 48 -7.48 -6.37 -5.15
C ALA A 48 -7.23 -5.87 -6.59
N GLY A 49 -8.14 -6.13 -7.52
CA GLY A 49 -8.06 -5.62 -8.88
C GLY A 49 -8.19 -4.09 -8.96
N LYS A 50 -9.03 -3.48 -8.11
CA LYS A 50 -9.13 -2.02 -7.99
C LYS A 50 -7.86 -1.42 -7.39
N ALA A 51 -7.32 -2.02 -6.32
CA ALA A 51 -6.04 -1.62 -5.73
C ALA A 51 -4.91 -1.66 -6.76
N TYR A 52 -4.82 -2.75 -7.53
CA TYR A 52 -3.84 -2.90 -8.61
C TYR A 52 -3.93 -1.77 -9.62
N ARG A 53 -5.14 -1.45 -10.11
CA ARG A 53 -5.33 -0.35 -11.07
C ARG A 53 -4.99 1.03 -10.50
N ALA A 54 -5.17 1.23 -9.20
CA ALA A 54 -4.85 2.49 -8.54
C ALA A 54 -3.35 2.67 -8.29
N LEU A 55 -2.61 1.58 -8.03
CA LEU A 55 -1.20 1.61 -7.62
C LEU A 55 -0.23 1.33 -8.76
N HIS A 56 -0.58 0.44 -9.69
CA HIS A 56 0.33 0.01 -10.75
C HIS A 56 0.72 1.18 -11.66
N GLY A 57 2.03 1.37 -11.85
CA GLY A 57 2.59 2.44 -12.68
C GLY A 57 2.48 3.84 -12.06
N CYS A 58 2.00 3.96 -10.82
CA CYS A 58 1.99 5.24 -10.11
C CYS A 58 3.35 5.52 -9.48
N TRP A 59 3.68 6.81 -9.42
CA TRP A 59 4.84 7.33 -8.71
C TRP A 59 4.42 7.86 -7.34
N PHE A 60 5.30 7.68 -6.37
CA PHE A 60 5.18 8.16 -5.00
C PHE A 60 6.53 8.78 -4.59
N ASP A 61 6.49 9.84 -3.80
CA ASP A 61 7.64 10.63 -3.33
C ASP A 61 7.77 10.50 -1.80
#